data_AF-A0A9E3TYR9-F1
#
_entry.id   AF-A0A9E3TYR9-F1
#
_cell.length_a   1.000
_cell.length_b   1.000
_cell.length_c   1.000
_cell.angle_alpha   90.00
_cell.angle_beta   90.00
_cell.angle_gamma   90.00
#
_symmetry.space_group_name_H-M   'P 1'
#
loop_
_entity.id
_entity.type
_entity.pdbx_description
1 polymer ?
#
loop_
_entity_poly.entity_id
_entity_poly.type
_entity_poly.pdbx_seq_one_letter_code
_entity_poly.pdbx_strand_id
1 'polypeptide(L)'
;MGTLAPLLVWGAQHALATMFNAPPAWVPDTLPYRRDYDWYKEHFGTEDTVLVSWDGAVLDDPGLDQFADELERLDAELVASGKPSLIQRVVTGPQLLDKLMSDWTEREYPAERARQALHGSFIGPDGRQSAALVVLSEIGGDDRPAMHDLILSAATQATGLADDKIRLAGPP
;
A
#
# COMPACT_ATOMS: atom_id res chain seq x y z
N MET A 1 -44.34 7.76 13.73
CA MET A 1 -43.02 7.26 14.21
C MET A 1 -41.98 7.50 13.13
N GLY A 2 -41.36 8.69 13.07
CA GLY A 2 -40.44 9.01 11.96
C GLY A 2 -39.61 10.28 12.16
N THR A 3 -39.90 11.10 13.17
CA THR A 3 -39.21 12.38 13.42
C THR A 3 -37.78 12.22 13.92
N LEU A 4 -37.41 11.07 14.49
CA LEU A 4 -36.05 10.79 14.97
C LEU A 4 -35.18 10.02 13.96
N ALA A 5 -35.77 9.53 12.85
CA ALA A 5 -35.04 8.77 11.84
C ALA A 5 -33.81 9.51 11.27
N PRO A 6 -33.84 10.82 10.95
CA PRO A 6 -32.66 11.49 10.41
C PRO A 6 -31.53 11.61 11.46
N LEU A 7 -31.85 11.81 12.73
CA LEU A 7 -30.86 11.84 13.81
C LEU A 7 -30.25 10.45 14.09
N LEU A 8 -31.07 9.40 14.02
CA LEU A 8 -30.60 8.02 14.17
C LEU A 8 -29.70 7.61 13.01
N VAL A 9 -30.07 7.95 11.77
CA VAL A 9 -29.24 7.69 10.58
C VAL A 9 -27.93 8.48 10.64
N TRP A 10 -27.99 9.77 10.99
CA TRP A 10 -26.81 10.61 11.14
C TRP A 10 -25.86 10.08 12.24
N GLY A 11 -26.40 9.75 13.42
CA GLY A 11 -25.62 9.20 14.52
C GLY A 11 -25.02 7.83 14.18
N ALA A 12 -25.75 6.96 13.49
CA ALA A 12 -25.25 5.67 13.03
C ALA A 12 -24.12 5.83 11.99
N GLN A 13 -24.27 6.73 11.02
CA GLN A 13 -23.22 7.04 10.05
C GLN A 13 -21.97 7.58 10.72
N HIS A 14 -22.11 8.47 11.71
CA HIS A 14 -20.97 9.04 12.43
C HIS A 14 -20.26 8.00 13.31
N ALA A 15 -21.02 7.12 13.98
CA ALA A 15 -20.47 6.02 14.75
C ALA A 15 -19.69 5.05 13.85
N LEU A 16 -20.25 4.66 12.71
CA LEU A 16 -19.58 3.79 11.75
C LEU A 16 -18.31 4.42 11.17
N ALA A 17 -18.34 5.72 10.85
CA ALA A 17 -17.17 6.44 10.34
C ALA A 17 -16.03 6.61 11.36
N THR A 18 -16.30 6.41 12.65
CA THR A 18 -15.31 6.52 13.73
C THR A 18 -14.88 5.16 14.30
N MET A 19 -15.46 4.06 13.80
CA MET A 19 -15.07 2.69 14.13
C MET A 19 -13.88 2.23 13.27
N PHE A 20 -12.76 2.95 13.35
CA PHE A 20 -11.48 2.42 12.88
C PHE A 20 -10.48 2.45 14.02
N ASN A 21 -9.64 1.41 14.09
CA ASN A 21 -8.57 1.39 15.05
C ASN A 21 -7.47 2.32 14.55
N ALA A 22 -7.31 3.47 15.21
CA ALA A 22 -6.12 4.29 15.11
C ALA A 22 -5.35 4.17 16.44
N PRO A 23 -4.46 3.16 16.60
CA PRO A 23 -3.65 3.03 17.80
C PRO A 23 -2.96 4.31 18.27
N PRO A 24 -2.46 5.20 17.38
CA PRO A 24 -1.92 6.49 17.79
C PRO A 24 -2.93 7.40 18.52
N ALA A 25 -4.23 7.30 18.19
CA ALA A 25 -5.30 8.05 18.84
C ALA A 25 -5.62 7.56 20.27
N TRP A 26 -5.12 6.39 20.67
CA TRP A 26 -5.27 5.89 22.05
C TRP A 26 -4.34 6.59 23.04
N VAL A 27 -3.32 7.29 22.54
CA VAL A 27 -2.31 7.98 23.36
C VAL A 27 -2.64 9.47 23.43
N PRO A 28 -2.85 10.04 24.64
CA PRO A 28 -3.11 11.47 24.80
C PRO A 28 -1.98 12.34 24.22
N ASP A 29 -2.36 13.44 23.57
CA ASP A 29 -1.49 14.50 23.04
C ASP A 29 -0.65 15.23 24.12
N THR A 30 -1.10 15.15 25.38
CA THR A 30 -0.39 15.70 26.53
C THR A 30 0.89 14.96 26.90
N LEU A 31 1.07 13.71 26.44
CA LEU A 31 2.24 12.90 26.75
C LEU A 31 3.46 13.35 25.91
N PRO A 32 4.66 13.52 26.53
CA PRO A 32 5.87 13.90 25.80
C PRO A 32 6.19 12.97 24.61
N TYR A 33 6.03 11.65 24.78
CA TYR A 33 6.28 10.67 23.73
C TYR A 33 5.36 10.83 22.50
N ARG A 34 4.15 11.37 22.69
CA ARG A 34 3.24 11.66 21.57
C ARG A 34 3.75 12.84 20.74
N ARG A 35 4.27 13.88 21.39
CA ARG A 35 4.90 15.01 20.70
C ARG A 35 6.14 14.61 19.92
N ASP A 36 6.97 13.73 20.49
CA ASP A 36 8.16 13.22 19.79
C ASP A 36 7.77 12.41 18.55
N TYR A 37 6.71 11.60 18.66
CA TYR A 37 6.15 10.84 17.53
C TYR A 37 5.57 11.77 16.45
N ASP A 38 4.76 12.77 16.83
CA ASP A 38 4.18 13.71 15.88
C ASP A 38 5.26 14.55 15.18
N TRP A 39 6.29 15.00 15.92
CA TRP A 39 7.47 15.65 15.35
C TRP A 39 8.20 14.74 14.36
N TYR A 40 8.44 13.48 14.72
CA TYR A 40 9.07 12.52 13.83
C TYR A 40 8.26 12.32 12.55
N LYS A 41 6.94 12.12 12.67
CA LYS A 41 6.03 12.01 11.54
C LYS A 41 6.11 13.21 10.60
N GLU A 42 6.13 14.42 11.15
CA GLU A 42 6.20 15.66 10.38
C GLU A 42 7.53 15.82 9.64
N HIS A 43 8.64 15.32 10.20
CA HIS A 43 9.99 15.54 9.64
C HIS A 43 10.48 14.41 8.74
N PHE A 44 10.03 13.17 8.99
CA PHE A 44 10.49 11.98 8.27
C PHE A 44 9.38 11.28 7.50
N GLY A 45 8.12 11.69 7.68
CA GLY A 45 6.94 11.00 7.17
C GLY A 45 6.60 9.75 7.97
N THR A 46 5.34 9.34 7.91
CA THR A 46 4.96 7.93 8.07
C THR A 46 4.58 7.44 6.69
N GLU A 47 5.51 6.74 6.04
CA GLU A 47 5.19 5.96 4.86
C GLU A 47 4.35 4.76 5.33
N ASP A 48 3.03 4.94 5.35
CA ASP A 48 2.12 3.80 5.44
C ASP A 48 2.31 2.98 4.16
N THR A 49 2.58 1.68 4.35
CA THR A 49 2.91 0.78 3.26
C THR A 49 2.01 -0.43 3.25
N VAL A 50 1.58 -0.81 2.06
CA VAL A 50 0.80 -2.03 1.82
C VAL A 50 1.61 -2.95 0.93
N LEU A 51 1.87 -4.15 1.42
CA LEU A 51 2.43 -5.25 0.64
C LEU A 51 1.30 -6.00 -0.06
N VAL A 52 1.43 -6.17 -1.38
CA VAL A 52 0.46 -6.81 -2.25
C VAL A 52 1.11 -8.01 -2.93
N SER A 53 0.45 -9.17 -2.88
CA SER A 53 0.89 -10.39 -3.57
C SER A 53 -0.30 -11.31 -3.82
N TRP A 54 -0.09 -12.39 -4.57
CA TRP A 54 -1.10 -13.42 -4.86
C TRP A 54 -0.41 -14.75 -5.16
N ASP A 55 -1.18 -15.83 -5.25
CA ASP A 55 -0.65 -17.11 -5.70
C ASP A 55 -0.29 -17.02 -7.19
N GLY A 56 1.01 -17.14 -7.49
CA GLY A 56 1.54 -16.96 -8.84
C GLY A 56 2.26 -15.62 -9.05
N ALA A 57 2.25 -14.70 -8.06
CA ALA A 57 3.11 -13.52 -8.09
C ALA A 57 4.58 -13.94 -7.96
N VAL A 58 5.28 -14.06 -9.10
CA VAL A 58 6.68 -14.49 -9.16
C VAL A 58 7.53 -13.46 -9.89
N LEU A 59 8.84 -13.47 -9.63
CA LEU A 59 9.78 -12.50 -10.20
C LEU A 59 9.79 -12.45 -11.73
N ASP A 60 9.59 -13.59 -12.38
CA ASP A 60 9.71 -13.72 -13.84
C ASP A 60 8.35 -13.56 -14.56
N ASP A 61 7.28 -13.21 -13.82
CA ASP A 61 5.93 -12.99 -14.35
C ASP A 61 5.61 -11.49 -14.39
N PRO A 62 5.01 -10.96 -15.48
CA PRO A 62 4.76 -9.54 -15.62
C PRO A 62 3.63 -9.01 -14.73
N GLY A 63 2.87 -9.87 -14.03
CA GLY A 63 1.69 -9.47 -13.28
C GLY A 63 1.95 -8.43 -12.19
N LEU A 64 3.14 -8.44 -11.56
CA LEU A 64 3.52 -7.43 -10.56
C LEU A 64 3.72 -6.04 -11.17
N ASP A 65 4.37 -5.97 -12.34
CA ASP A 65 4.58 -4.70 -13.03
C ASP A 65 3.28 -4.20 -13.66
N GLN A 66 2.46 -5.10 -14.22
CA GLN A 66 1.12 -4.77 -14.68
C GLN A 66 0.23 -4.23 -13.56
N PHE A 67 0.32 -4.80 -12.36
CA PHE A 67 -0.35 -4.28 -11.18
C PHE A 67 0.12 -2.88 -10.83
N ALA A 68 1.43 -2.62 -10.84
CA ALA A 68 1.98 -1.31 -10.55
C ALA A 68 1.50 -0.27 -11.57
N ASP A 69 1.61 -0.57 -12.86
CA ASP A 69 1.14 0.31 -13.94
C ASP A 69 -0.35 0.60 -13.84
N GLU A 70 -1.17 -0.41 -13.54
CA GLU A 70 -2.62 -0.27 -13.41
C GLU A 70 -3.00 0.53 -12.17
N LEU A 71 -2.31 0.34 -11.05
CA LEU A 71 -2.53 1.11 -9.83
C LEU A 71 -2.18 2.59 -10.03
N GLU A 72 -1.05 2.88 -10.67
CA GLU A 72 -0.65 4.25 -11.01
C GLU A 72 -1.64 4.89 -11.99
N ARG A 73 -2.15 4.12 -12.97
CA ARG A 73 -3.18 4.60 -13.91
C ARG A 73 -4.48 4.97 -13.20
N LEU A 74 -5.00 4.10 -12.33
CA LEU A 74 -6.25 4.35 -11.60
C LEU A 74 -6.10 5.51 -10.61
N ASP A 75 -4.95 5.64 -9.95
CA ASP A 75 -4.67 6.79 -9.08
C ASP A 75 -4.60 8.10 -9.89
N ALA A 76 -3.98 8.07 -11.08
CA ALA A 76 -3.96 9.23 -11.98
C ALA A 76 -5.38 9.63 -12.45
N GLU A 77 -6.26 8.66 -12.70
CA GLU A 77 -7.67 8.92 -13.02
C GLU A 77 -8.43 9.52 -11.85
N LEU A 78 -8.16 9.03 -10.63
CA LEU A 78 -8.68 9.61 -9.39
C LEU A 78 -8.29 11.10 -9.29
N VAL A 79 -7.01 11.42 -9.51
CA VAL A 79 -6.50 12.79 -9.54
C VAL A 79 -7.16 13.64 -10.63
N ALA A 80 -7.29 13.11 -11.85
CA ALA A 80 -7.95 13.80 -12.95
C ALA A 80 -9.43 14.10 -12.66
N SER A 81 -10.09 13.31 -11.81
CA SER A 81 -11.46 13.54 -11.34
C SER A 81 -11.58 14.62 -10.24
N GLY A 82 -10.45 15.22 -9.81
CA GLY A 82 -10.40 16.24 -8.76
C GLY A 82 -10.30 15.70 -7.33
N LYS A 83 -10.03 14.40 -7.17
CA LYS A 83 -9.75 13.77 -5.88
C LYS A 83 -8.24 13.75 -5.60
N PRO A 84 -7.79 13.71 -4.35
CA PRO A 84 -6.37 13.58 -4.05
C PRO A 84 -5.82 12.20 -4.45
N SER A 85 -4.53 12.14 -4.74
CA SER A 85 -3.80 10.88 -4.94
C SER A 85 -3.73 10.10 -3.63
N LEU A 86 -3.97 8.80 -3.68
CA LEU A 86 -3.86 7.88 -2.55
C LEU A 86 -2.50 7.16 -2.53
N ILE A 87 -1.79 7.15 -3.66
CA ILE A 87 -0.54 6.40 -3.84
C ILE A 87 0.62 7.36 -4.02
N GLN A 88 1.64 7.24 -3.16
CA GLN A 88 2.88 8.01 -3.30
C GLN A 88 3.81 7.36 -4.34
N ARG A 89 3.98 6.03 -4.27
CA ARG A 89 4.76 5.25 -5.23
C ARG A 89 4.46 3.75 -5.09
N VAL A 90 4.75 3.00 -6.14
CA VAL A 90 4.75 1.53 -6.12
C VAL A 90 6.16 1.02 -6.41
N VAL A 91 6.58 -0.03 -5.71
CA VAL A 91 7.86 -0.71 -5.95
C VAL A 91 7.61 -2.21 -6.03
N THR A 92 7.95 -2.84 -7.16
CA THR A 92 7.82 -4.29 -7.32
C THR A 92 9.15 -5.00 -7.04
N GLY A 93 9.08 -6.27 -6.63
CA GLY A 93 10.27 -7.10 -6.49
C GLY A 93 11.09 -7.23 -7.79
N PRO A 94 10.48 -7.45 -8.98
CA PRO A 94 11.17 -7.40 -10.27
C PRO A 94 11.89 -6.06 -10.50
N GLN A 95 11.21 -4.92 -10.34
CA GLN A 95 11.81 -3.60 -10.51
C GLN A 95 12.99 -3.38 -9.55
N LEU A 96 12.87 -3.81 -8.30
CA LEU A 96 13.93 -3.69 -7.31
C LEU A 96 15.14 -4.58 -7.65
N LEU A 97 14.89 -5.78 -8.16
CA LEU A 97 15.94 -6.70 -8.62
C LEU A 97 16.69 -6.10 -9.82
N ASP A 98 15.96 -5.60 -10.81
CA ASP A 98 16.54 -4.97 -12.01
C ASP A 98 17.34 -3.72 -11.65
N LYS A 99 16.82 -2.90 -10.73
CA LYS A 99 17.52 -1.73 -10.22
C LYS A 99 18.82 -2.10 -9.50
N LEU A 100 18.78 -3.11 -8.65
CA LEU A 100 19.99 -3.64 -7.99
C LEU A 100 21.00 -4.21 -8.98
N MET A 101 20.59 -4.68 -10.15
CA MET A 101 21.50 -5.20 -11.15
C MET A 101 22.08 -4.09 -12.06
N SER A 102 21.34 -3.00 -12.28
CA SER A 102 21.67 -1.95 -13.26
C SER A 102 22.31 -0.68 -12.69
N ASP A 103 22.12 -0.35 -11.41
CA ASP A 103 22.59 0.90 -10.79
C ASP A 103 24.10 0.96 -10.46
N TRP A 104 24.94 0.07 -11.01
CA TRP A 104 26.36 -0.05 -10.62
C TRP A 104 27.32 0.50 -11.69
N THR A 105 28.09 1.52 -11.29
CA THR A 105 28.93 2.35 -12.19
C THR A 105 30.24 1.69 -12.65
N GLU A 106 30.67 0.57 -12.07
CA GLU A 106 31.99 -0.03 -12.39
C GLU A 106 32.02 -1.56 -12.53
N ARG A 107 31.02 -2.29 -11.98
CA ARG A 107 30.85 -3.74 -12.15
C ARG A 107 29.37 -4.09 -12.04
N GLU A 108 28.85 -4.87 -12.98
CA GLU A 108 27.53 -5.49 -12.85
C GLU A 108 27.41 -6.19 -11.50
N TYR A 109 26.33 -5.92 -10.78
CA TYR A 109 26.05 -6.64 -9.54
C TYR A 109 25.56 -8.04 -9.90
N PRO A 110 26.25 -9.12 -9.47
CA PRO A 110 25.90 -10.47 -9.92
C PRO A 110 24.44 -10.80 -9.57
N ALA A 111 23.69 -11.31 -10.54
CA ALA A 111 22.25 -11.61 -10.38
C ALA A 111 21.97 -12.49 -9.15
N GLU A 112 22.81 -13.48 -8.89
CA GLU A 112 22.69 -14.36 -7.71
C GLU A 112 22.78 -13.57 -6.40
N ARG A 113 23.69 -12.59 -6.34
CA ARG A 113 23.85 -11.74 -5.15
C ARG A 113 22.68 -10.78 -5.00
N ALA A 114 22.12 -10.28 -6.11
CA ALA A 114 20.93 -9.42 -6.09
C ALA A 114 19.72 -10.19 -5.55
N ARG A 115 19.50 -11.41 -6.05
CA ARG A 115 18.47 -12.31 -5.54
C ARG A 115 18.69 -12.65 -4.06
N GLN A 116 19.93 -12.94 -3.66
CA GLN A 116 20.24 -13.21 -2.26
C GLN A 116 19.97 -12.01 -1.34
N ALA A 117 20.22 -10.77 -1.80
CA ALA A 117 19.97 -9.56 -1.03
C ALA A 117 18.46 -9.29 -0.82
N LEU A 118 17.63 -9.68 -1.78
CA LEU A 118 16.17 -9.54 -1.71
C LEU A 118 15.46 -10.75 -1.10
N HIS A 119 16.18 -11.85 -0.87
CA HIS A 119 15.65 -13.05 -0.25
C HIS A 119 15.21 -12.77 1.20
N GLY A 120 13.97 -13.12 1.52
CA GLY A 120 13.35 -12.85 2.82
C GLY A 120 12.73 -11.46 2.97
N SER A 121 12.83 -10.59 1.96
CA SER A 121 12.12 -9.31 1.91
C SER A 121 11.14 -9.26 0.73
N PHE A 122 11.64 -9.15 -0.49
CA PHE A 122 10.85 -9.12 -1.74
C PHE A 122 10.87 -10.45 -2.49
N ILE A 123 11.78 -11.37 -2.15
CA ILE A 123 11.84 -12.72 -2.71
C ILE A 123 11.51 -13.73 -1.62
N GLY A 124 10.51 -14.55 -1.87
CA GLY A 124 10.04 -15.59 -0.96
C GLY A 124 11.03 -16.74 -0.77
N PRO A 125 10.79 -17.63 0.21
CA PRO A 125 11.70 -18.74 0.54
C PRO A 125 11.93 -19.73 -0.60
N ASP A 126 11.04 -19.76 -1.58
CA ASP A 126 11.16 -20.62 -2.77
C ASP A 126 12.04 -19.99 -3.87
N GLY A 127 12.56 -18.78 -3.65
CA GLY A 127 13.42 -18.06 -4.59
C GLY A 127 12.68 -17.46 -5.79
N ARG A 128 11.35 -17.56 -5.85
CA ARG A 128 10.54 -17.15 -7.00
C ARG A 128 9.41 -16.22 -6.63
N GLN A 129 8.70 -16.50 -5.54
CA GLN A 129 7.57 -15.69 -5.09
C GLN A 129 8.04 -14.26 -4.82
N SER A 130 7.21 -13.29 -5.18
CA SER A 130 7.50 -11.89 -5.03
C SER A 130 6.25 -11.09 -4.65
N ALA A 131 6.43 -9.78 -4.43
CA ALA A 131 5.39 -8.86 -4.01
C ALA A 131 5.63 -7.45 -4.55
N ALA A 132 4.59 -6.63 -4.48
CA ALA A 132 4.67 -5.19 -4.66
C ALA A 132 4.52 -4.49 -3.30
N LEU A 133 5.33 -3.47 -3.07
CA LEU A 133 5.20 -2.56 -1.94
C LEU A 133 4.58 -1.26 -2.45
N VAL A 134 3.39 -0.96 -1.98
CA VAL A 134 2.67 0.26 -2.27
C VAL A 134 2.92 1.22 -1.12
N VAL A 135 3.50 2.38 -1.42
CA VAL A 135 3.68 3.46 -0.45
C VAL A 135 2.52 4.43 -0.62
N LEU A 136 1.78 4.66 0.47
CA LEU A 136 0.58 5.48 0.46
C LEU A 136 0.94 6.96 0.58
N SER A 137 0.09 7.82 0.01
CA SER A 137 0.08 9.23 0.38
C SER A 137 -0.48 9.39 1.80
N GLU A 138 -0.32 10.56 2.40
CA GLU A 138 -0.95 10.85 3.71
C GLU A 138 -2.47 10.64 3.67
N ILE A 139 -3.11 11.06 2.56
CA ILE A 139 -4.55 10.83 2.35
C ILE A 139 -4.86 9.34 2.15
N GLY A 140 -4.00 8.59 1.46
CA GLY A 140 -4.16 7.14 1.29
C GLY A 140 -4.06 6.37 2.61
N GLY A 141 -3.19 6.79 3.53
CA GLY A 141 -3.09 6.21 4.88
C GLY A 141 -4.31 6.51 5.77
N ASP A 142 -4.98 7.64 5.53
CA ASP A 142 -6.17 8.04 6.26
C ASP A 142 -7.47 7.44 5.68
N ASP A 143 -7.67 7.50 4.35
CA ASP A 143 -8.85 6.99 3.63
C ASP A 143 -8.67 5.51 3.23
N ARG A 144 -8.63 4.66 4.26
CA ARG A 144 -8.41 3.21 4.13
C ARG A 144 -9.37 2.51 3.18
N PRO A 145 -10.71 2.75 3.22
CA PRO A 145 -11.63 2.08 2.30
C PRO A 145 -11.35 2.45 0.85
N ALA A 146 -11.12 3.73 0.55
CA ALA A 146 -10.83 4.16 -0.81
C ALA A 146 -9.50 3.59 -1.32
N MET A 147 -8.47 3.57 -0.47
CA MET A 147 -7.17 2.98 -0.78
C MET A 147 -7.29 1.47 -1.03
N HIS A 148 -8.01 0.75 -0.16
CA HIS A 148 -8.22 -0.68 -0.28
C HIS A 148 -8.94 -1.04 -1.59
N ASP A 149 -10.02 -0.32 -1.90
CA ASP A 149 -10.80 -0.55 -3.12
C ASP A 149 -9.97 -0.24 -4.38
N LEU A 150 -9.12 0.80 -4.34
CA LEU A 150 -8.20 1.14 -5.42
C LEU A 150 -7.18 0.03 -5.67
N ILE A 151 -6.52 -0.46 -4.62
CA ILE A 151 -5.51 -1.54 -4.73
C ILE A 151 -6.14 -2.83 -5.24
N LEU A 152 -7.31 -3.24 -4.71
CA LEU A 152 -7.99 -4.44 -5.18
C LEU A 152 -8.45 -4.30 -6.63
N SER A 153 -9.00 -3.14 -7.01
CA SER A 153 -9.41 -2.88 -8.40
C SER A 153 -8.23 -2.98 -9.36
N ALA A 154 -7.05 -2.47 -8.98
CA ALA A 154 -5.84 -2.58 -9.78
C ALA A 154 -5.37 -4.04 -9.88
N ALA A 155 -5.32 -4.75 -8.75
CA ALA A 155 -4.88 -6.15 -8.71
C ALA A 155 -5.80 -7.07 -9.53
N THR A 156 -7.11 -6.91 -9.41
CA THR A 156 -8.11 -7.68 -10.15
C THR A 156 -8.04 -7.37 -11.65
N GLN A 157 -7.82 -6.12 -12.06
CA GLN A 157 -7.67 -5.76 -13.47
C GLN A 157 -6.36 -6.29 -14.07
N ALA A 158 -5.25 -6.22 -13.33
CA ALA A 158 -3.95 -6.71 -13.80
C ALA A 158 -3.89 -8.25 -13.89
N THR A 159 -4.50 -8.95 -12.93
CA THR A 159 -4.33 -10.41 -12.79
C THR A 159 -5.54 -11.22 -13.26
N GLY A 160 -6.72 -10.61 -13.32
CA GLY A 160 -8.00 -11.31 -13.52
C GLY A 160 -8.42 -12.19 -12.34
N LEU A 161 -7.69 -12.15 -11.22
CA LEU A 161 -8.03 -12.91 -10.02
C LEU A 161 -9.16 -12.23 -9.25
N ALA A 162 -9.95 -13.01 -8.53
CA ALA A 162 -10.92 -12.46 -7.59
C ALA A 162 -10.23 -11.88 -6.35
N ASP A 163 -10.88 -10.92 -5.70
CA ASP A 163 -10.35 -10.22 -4.52
C ASP A 163 -9.91 -11.17 -3.39
N ASP A 164 -10.59 -12.31 -3.20
CA ASP A 164 -10.25 -13.32 -2.19
C ASP A 164 -8.94 -14.10 -2.48
N LYS A 165 -8.35 -13.90 -3.67
CA LYS A 165 -7.04 -14.44 -4.06
C LYS A 165 -5.92 -13.42 -3.94
N ILE A 166 -6.24 -12.15 -3.74
CA ILE A 166 -5.27 -11.09 -3.50
C ILE A 166 -4.93 -11.07 -2.01
N ARG A 167 -3.63 -11.04 -1.69
CA ARG A 167 -3.12 -10.95 -0.33
C ARG A 167 -2.59 -9.55 -0.10
N LEU A 168 -3.18 -8.87 0.88
CA LEU A 168 -2.76 -7.54 1.35
C LEU A 168 -2.22 -7.66 2.77
N ALA A 169 -1.11 -6.99 3.06
CA ALA A 169 -0.57 -6.84 4.40
C ALA A 169 -0.07 -5.41 4.61
N GLY A 170 -0.34 -4.81 5.76
CA GLY A 170 -0.03 -3.41 6.03
C GLY A 170 -0.92 -2.87 7.15
N PRO A 171 -0.91 -1.56 7.40
CA PRO A 171 -1.90 -0.93 8.27
C PRO A 171 -3.31 -1.28 7.77
N PRO A 172 -4.20 -1.82 8.63
CA PRO A 172 -5.59 -2.07 8.27
C PRO A 172 -6.37 -0.77 8.09
#